data_AF-A0A1Q6ECI8-F1
#
_entry.id   AF-A0A1Q6ECI8-F1
#
_cell.length_a   1.000
_cell.length_b   1.000
_cell.length_c   1.000
_cell.angle_alpha   90.00
_cell.angle_beta   90.00
_cell.angle_gamma   90.00
#
_symmetry.space_group_name_H-M   'P 1'
#
loop_
_entity.id
_entity.type
_entity.pdbx_description
1 polymer ?
#
loop_
_entity_poly.entity_id
_entity_poly.type
_entity_poly.pdbx_seq_one_letter_code
_entity_poly.pdbx_strand_id
1 'polypeptide(L)'
;MKQKIKEALRQEYKSRLELDDDRLDGVAAFASTFVTDESKIEEFVKNEATLAMLKSYQSVLDKDRAKRNKPEPAPKPSDNGNKPPETNPEPKPQGLDVDALVERLNTAWEQKLQPLQEELNAFKTAQSQKSAVAALDELKATWDYAKGYPDESEYAYNMAMGIYNGIGKTWTAEQLTAKYKETFNERVGKKGIDTTKPFQSDGGAGDGNLDMSEWESSMKDLGWEVPKDN
;
A
#
# COMPACT_ATOMS: atom_id res chain seq x y z
N MET A 1 0.78 -18.14 3.60
CA MET A 1 1.94 -17.36 3.11
C MET A 1 3.22 -17.61 3.90
N LYS A 2 3.31 -17.28 5.19
CA LYS A 2 4.50 -17.55 6.03
C LYS A 2 5.07 -18.96 5.85
N GLN A 3 4.23 -20.00 6.00
CA GLN A 3 4.67 -21.39 5.85
C GLN A 3 5.24 -21.68 4.44
N LYS A 4 4.59 -21.16 3.39
CA LYS A 4 5.02 -21.34 1.99
C LYS A 4 6.36 -20.64 1.73
N ILE A 5 6.58 -19.45 2.29
CA ILE A 5 7.85 -18.73 2.20
C ILE A 5 8.95 -19.50 2.96
N LYS A 6 8.65 -20.01 4.16
CA LYS A 6 9.59 -20.81 4.95
C LYS A 6 10.05 -22.06 4.19
N GLU A 7 9.11 -22.78 3.57
CA GLU A 7 9.42 -23.96 2.76
C GLU A 7 10.24 -23.61 1.52
N ALA A 8 9.94 -22.51 0.83
CA ALA A 8 10.70 -22.05 -0.32
C ALA A 8 12.14 -21.63 0.06
N LEU A 9 12.31 -20.87 1.15
CA LEU A 9 13.63 -20.53 1.69
C LEU A 9 14.42 -21.79 2.08
N ARG A 10 13.75 -22.75 2.71
CA ARG A 10 14.35 -24.04 3.06
C ARG A 10 14.80 -24.77 1.80
N GLN A 11 13.94 -24.90 0.79
CA GLN A 11 14.29 -25.60 -0.45
C GLN A 11 15.47 -24.97 -1.19
N GLU A 12 15.48 -23.64 -1.35
CA GLU A 12 16.54 -22.94 -2.09
C GLU A 12 17.89 -23.01 -1.36
N TYR A 13 17.90 -22.88 -0.03
CA TYR A 13 19.13 -22.67 0.74
C TYR A 13 19.57 -23.86 1.60
N LYS A 14 18.82 -24.97 1.66
CA LYS A 14 19.17 -26.17 2.46
C LYS A 14 20.57 -26.72 2.21
N SER A 15 21.08 -26.62 0.98
CA SER A 15 22.40 -27.12 0.62
C SER A 15 23.52 -26.09 0.78
N ARG A 16 23.17 -24.81 0.95
CA ARG A 16 24.12 -23.68 0.96
C ARG A 16 24.29 -23.05 2.34
N LEU A 17 23.30 -23.21 3.23
CA LEU A 17 23.27 -22.59 4.55
C LEU A 17 22.75 -23.61 5.58
N GLU A 18 23.43 -23.73 6.72
CA GLU A 18 23.05 -24.60 7.84
C GLU A 18 22.17 -23.85 8.84
N LEU A 19 21.09 -23.24 8.34
CA LEU A 19 20.15 -22.49 9.17
C LEU A 19 19.12 -23.42 9.80
N ASP A 20 18.82 -23.17 11.07
CA ASP A 20 17.76 -23.86 11.81
C ASP A 20 16.36 -23.38 11.39
N ASP A 21 15.34 -24.20 11.70
CA ASP A 21 13.95 -23.92 11.32
C ASP A 21 13.40 -22.65 12.00
N ASP A 22 13.95 -22.23 13.14
CA ASP A 22 13.54 -21.03 13.89
C ASP A 22 13.97 -19.74 13.18
N ARG A 23 15.19 -19.69 12.64
CA ARG A 23 15.67 -18.53 11.86
C ARG A 23 14.92 -18.42 10.54
N LEU A 24 14.70 -19.54 9.86
CA LEU A 24 13.86 -19.56 8.66
C LEU A 24 12.43 -19.12 8.99
N ASP A 25 11.92 -19.46 10.19
CA ASP A 25 10.61 -18.98 10.67
C ASP A 25 10.56 -17.47 10.84
N GLY A 26 11.63 -16.87 11.39
CA GLY A 26 11.77 -15.44 11.56
C GLY A 26 11.81 -14.70 10.22
N VAL A 27 12.63 -15.16 9.27
CA VAL A 27 12.69 -14.58 7.91
C VAL A 27 11.34 -14.73 7.20
N ALA A 28 10.70 -15.89 7.32
CA ALA A 28 9.39 -16.11 6.72
C ALA A 28 8.28 -15.29 7.37
N ALA A 29 8.33 -15.08 8.69
CA ALA A 29 7.38 -14.22 9.41
C ALA A 29 7.50 -12.78 8.92
N PHE A 30 8.73 -12.26 8.84
CA PHE A 30 9.02 -10.93 8.31
C PHE A 30 8.53 -10.79 6.86
N ALA A 31 8.92 -11.73 5.99
CA ALA A 31 8.54 -11.73 4.59
C ALA A 31 7.02 -11.80 4.38
N SER A 32 6.31 -12.56 5.22
CA SER A 32 4.85 -12.70 5.11
C SER A 32 4.07 -11.41 5.38
N THR A 33 4.72 -10.36 5.89
CA THR A 33 4.09 -9.04 6.08
C THR A 33 3.96 -8.24 4.78
N PHE A 34 4.75 -8.55 3.75
CA PHE A 34 4.73 -7.85 2.46
C PHE A 34 4.68 -8.78 1.23
N VAL A 35 5.02 -10.05 1.38
CA VAL A 35 4.82 -11.10 0.36
C VAL A 35 3.47 -11.76 0.60
N THR A 36 2.43 -11.16 0.01
CA THR A 36 1.04 -11.65 0.09
C THR A 36 0.65 -12.57 -1.07
N ASP A 37 1.39 -12.51 -2.18
CA ASP A 37 1.14 -13.31 -3.38
C ASP A 37 2.17 -14.44 -3.52
N GLU A 38 1.71 -15.64 -3.88
CA GLU A 38 2.58 -16.81 -4.04
C GLU A 38 3.59 -16.67 -5.18
N SER A 39 3.23 -15.94 -6.24
CA SER A 39 4.12 -15.65 -7.37
C SER A 39 5.35 -14.81 -6.99
N LYS A 40 5.28 -14.04 -5.89
CA LYS A 40 6.38 -13.18 -5.41
C LYS A 40 7.33 -13.90 -4.45
N ILE A 41 7.00 -15.13 -4.04
CA ILE A 41 7.83 -15.92 -3.12
C ILE A 41 9.18 -16.23 -3.77
N GLU A 42 9.17 -16.65 -5.04
CA GLU A 42 10.41 -17.03 -5.73
C GLU A 42 11.35 -15.84 -5.92
N GLU A 43 10.80 -14.68 -6.27
CA GLU A 43 11.55 -13.42 -6.37
C GLU A 43 12.17 -13.04 -5.03
N PHE A 44 11.40 -13.09 -3.95
CA PHE A 44 11.90 -12.81 -2.60
C PHE A 44 13.00 -13.78 -2.18
N VAL A 45 12.79 -15.09 -2.40
CA VAL A 45 13.73 -16.14 -1.98
C VAL A 45 15.05 -16.02 -2.74
N LYS A 46 15.01 -15.74 -4.04
CA LYS A 46 16.22 -15.63 -4.89
C LYS A 46 16.90 -14.25 -4.83
N ASN A 47 16.31 -13.29 -4.12
CA ASN A 47 16.89 -11.96 -3.97
C ASN A 47 18.23 -12.02 -3.21
N GLU A 48 19.24 -11.30 -3.72
CA GLU A 48 20.56 -11.21 -3.07
C GLU A 48 20.50 -10.65 -1.65
N ALA A 49 19.56 -9.75 -1.35
CA ALA A 49 19.35 -9.22 0.00
C ALA A 49 18.88 -10.32 0.98
N THR A 50 17.98 -11.20 0.53
CA THR A 50 17.55 -12.37 1.31
C THR A 50 18.72 -13.31 1.55
N LEU A 51 19.53 -13.58 0.53
CA LEU A 51 20.75 -14.38 0.69
C LEU A 51 21.76 -13.74 1.66
N ALA A 52 21.97 -12.42 1.58
CA ALA A 52 22.86 -11.70 2.49
C ALA A 52 22.38 -11.76 3.95
N MET A 53 21.07 -11.59 4.16
CA MET A 53 20.43 -11.74 5.47
C MET A 53 20.58 -13.16 6.03
N LEU A 54 20.35 -14.20 5.21
CA LEU A 54 20.52 -15.58 5.63
C LEU A 54 21.99 -15.93 5.95
N LYS A 55 22.95 -15.40 5.18
CA LYS A 55 24.39 -15.54 5.44
C LYS A 55 24.83 -14.85 6.73
N SER A 56 24.22 -13.71 7.10
CA SER A 56 24.54 -13.04 8.37
C SER A 56 24.12 -13.92 9.57
N TYR A 57 22.95 -14.54 9.50
CA TYR A 57 22.52 -15.52 10.50
C TYR A 57 23.48 -16.73 10.59
N GLN A 58 23.92 -17.26 9.45
CA GLN A 58 24.91 -18.36 9.43
C GLN A 58 26.23 -17.93 10.08
N SER A 59 26.73 -16.72 9.77
CA SER A 59 27.97 -16.21 10.36
C SER A 59 27.90 -16.09 11.89
N VAL A 60 26.74 -15.72 12.43
CA VAL A 60 26.51 -15.72 13.89
C VAL A 60 26.55 -17.14 14.46
N LEU A 61 25.93 -18.11 13.79
CA LEU A 61 25.99 -19.53 14.21
C LEU A 61 27.42 -20.07 14.20
N ASP A 62 28.17 -19.78 13.15
CA ASP A 62 29.54 -20.26 13.01
C ASP A 62 30.43 -19.65 14.09
N LYS A 63 30.20 -18.38 14.44
CA LYS A 63 30.88 -17.72 15.57
C LYS A 63 30.51 -18.35 16.92
N ASP A 64 29.24 -18.65 17.14
CA ASP A 64 28.81 -19.27 18.40
C ASP A 64 29.27 -20.72 18.53
N ARG A 65 29.32 -21.49 17.43
CA ARG A 65 29.94 -22.82 17.40
C ARG A 65 31.45 -22.73 17.63
N ALA A 66 32.15 -21.81 16.97
CA ALA A 66 33.58 -21.61 17.15
C ALA A 66 33.93 -21.18 18.60
N LYS A 67 33.05 -20.42 19.27
CA LYS A 67 33.21 -20.07 20.70
C LYS A 67 33.00 -21.27 21.63
N ARG A 68 32.05 -22.17 21.30
CA ARG A 68 31.75 -23.38 22.11
C ARG A 68 32.75 -24.53 21.88
N ASN A 69 33.40 -24.58 20.72
CA ASN A 69 34.38 -25.61 20.37
C ASN A 69 35.84 -25.24 20.70
N LYS A 70 36.08 -24.19 21.50
CA LYS A 70 37.41 -24.00 22.07
C LYS A 70 37.65 -25.13 23.09
N PRO A 71 38.67 -25.99 22.91
CA PRO A 71 39.01 -26.95 23.93
C PRO A 71 39.32 -26.21 25.24
N GLU A 72 38.85 -26.74 26.37
CA GLU A 72 39.23 -26.25 27.69
C GLU A 72 40.77 -26.10 27.75
N PRO A 73 41.30 -25.02 28.35
CA PRO A 73 42.74 -24.92 28.54
C PRO A 73 43.17 -26.08 29.45
N ALA A 74 43.90 -27.04 28.89
CA ALA A 74 44.52 -28.11 29.66
C ALA A 74 45.38 -27.50 30.80
N PRO A 75 45.39 -28.11 32.01
CA PRO A 75 46.16 -27.58 33.13
C PRO A 75 47.64 -27.57 32.78
N LYS A 76 48.29 -26.40 32.92
CA LYS A 76 49.72 -26.21 32.64
C LYS A 76 50.58 -27.18 33.47
N PRO A 77 51.48 -27.97 32.85
CA PRO A 77 52.63 -28.52 33.53
C PRO A 77 53.76 -27.48 33.58
N SER A 78 54.54 -27.55 34.65
CA SER A 78 55.63 -26.66 35.02
C SER A 78 56.83 -26.69 34.05
N ASP A 79 57.56 -25.58 34.11
CA ASP A 79 58.78 -25.11 33.45
C ASP A 79 59.88 -26.15 33.08
N ASN A 80 60.51 -25.98 31.90
CA ASN A 80 61.97 -26.06 31.69
C ASN A 80 62.41 -25.79 30.22
N GLY A 81 63.20 -24.72 30.03
CA GLY A 81 64.47 -24.71 29.26
C GLY A 81 64.53 -24.86 27.72
N ASN A 82 65.19 -23.88 27.08
CA ASN A 82 65.88 -23.86 25.76
C ASN A 82 65.14 -23.46 24.45
N LYS A 83 65.76 -22.48 23.75
CA LYS A 83 65.49 -21.72 22.48
C LYS A 83 65.18 -22.55 21.21
N PRO A 84 64.67 -21.99 20.07
CA PRO A 84 65.01 -20.66 19.45
C PRO A 84 63.84 -19.82 18.88
N PRO A 85 64.08 -18.57 18.41
CA PRO A 85 63.03 -17.67 17.92
C PRO A 85 62.71 -17.95 16.45
N GLU A 86 61.49 -18.41 16.16
CA GLU A 86 60.96 -18.36 14.79
C GLU A 86 60.12 -17.10 14.60
N THR A 87 60.75 -16.10 13.98
CA THR A 87 60.06 -15.01 13.31
C THR A 87 59.35 -15.57 12.07
N ASN A 88 58.06 -15.82 12.20
CA ASN A 88 57.16 -15.76 11.05
C ASN A 88 55.82 -15.18 11.55
N PRO A 89 55.46 -13.93 11.19
CA PRO A 89 54.13 -13.44 11.47
C PRO A 89 53.16 -14.17 10.55
N GLU A 90 52.41 -15.14 11.10
CA GLU A 90 51.17 -15.58 10.47
C GLU A 90 50.31 -14.34 10.18
N PRO A 91 49.71 -14.23 8.98
CA PRO A 91 48.77 -13.16 8.72
C PRO A 91 47.59 -13.35 9.67
N LYS A 92 47.50 -12.50 10.69
CA LYS A 92 46.30 -12.40 11.52
C LYS A 92 45.12 -12.28 10.56
N PRO A 93 44.07 -13.13 10.67
CA PRO A 93 42.84 -12.85 9.94
C PRO A 93 42.42 -11.44 10.32
N GLN A 94 42.30 -10.56 9.33
CA GLN A 94 41.66 -9.27 9.53
C GLN A 94 40.28 -9.59 10.10
N GLY A 95 40.14 -9.40 11.42
CA GLY A 95 38.89 -9.66 12.12
C GLY A 95 37.83 -8.85 11.42
N LEU A 96 36.87 -9.53 10.80
CA LEU A 96 35.71 -8.92 10.22
C LEU A 96 35.05 -8.09 11.33
N ASP A 97 35.16 -6.77 11.25
CA ASP A 97 34.61 -5.85 12.24
C ASP A 97 33.08 -5.93 12.13
N VAL A 98 32.52 -6.71 13.05
CA VAL A 98 31.10 -7.02 13.11
C VAL A 98 30.31 -5.77 13.41
N ASP A 99 30.88 -4.87 14.21
CA ASP A 99 30.24 -3.62 14.60
C ASP A 99 30.17 -2.69 13.39
N ALA A 100 31.27 -2.58 12.61
CA ALA A 100 31.26 -1.81 11.35
C ALA A 100 30.31 -2.40 10.29
N LEU A 101 30.12 -3.73 10.26
CA LEU A 101 29.13 -4.36 9.38
C LEU A 101 27.70 -4.13 9.82
N VAL A 102 27.41 -4.23 11.12
CA VAL A 102 26.08 -3.95 11.68
C VAL A 102 25.73 -2.48 11.48
N GLU A 103 26.68 -1.57 11.67
CA GLU A 103 26.49 -0.15 11.46
C GLU A 103 26.22 0.19 9.98
N ARG A 104 26.96 -0.43 9.04
CA ARG A 104 26.66 -0.32 7.60
C ARG A 104 25.30 -0.91 7.25
N LEU A 105 24.91 -2.02 7.86
CA LEU A 105 23.62 -2.66 7.61
C LEU A 105 22.47 -1.78 8.13
N ASN A 106 22.60 -1.23 9.33
CA ASN A 106 21.62 -0.32 9.91
C ASN A 106 21.53 0.98 9.11
N THR A 107 22.66 1.53 8.67
CA THR A 107 22.69 2.73 7.84
C THR A 107 22.01 2.47 6.48
N ALA A 108 22.31 1.34 5.84
CA ALA A 108 21.64 0.95 4.60
C ALA A 108 20.14 0.69 4.79
N TRP A 109 19.77 0.11 5.95
CA TRP A 109 18.38 -0.15 6.32
C TRP A 109 17.59 1.15 6.54
N GLU A 110 18.14 2.10 7.30
CA GLU A 110 17.55 3.43 7.51
C GLU A 110 17.46 4.22 6.20
N GLN A 111 18.52 4.22 5.38
CA GLN A 111 18.53 4.87 4.06
C GLN A 111 17.49 4.29 3.09
N LYS A 112 17.11 3.02 3.24
CA LYS A 112 16.11 2.35 2.40
C LYS A 112 14.70 2.46 2.97
N LEU A 113 14.53 2.46 4.30
CA LEU A 113 13.23 2.54 4.94
C LEU A 113 12.67 3.96 4.99
N GLN A 114 13.51 4.97 5.21
CA GLN A 114 13.08 6.36 5.26
C GLN A 114 12.35 6.79 3.98
N PRO A 115 12.87 6.58 2.76
CA PRO A 115 12.14 6.93 1.54
C PRO A 115 10.87 6.09 1.36
N LEU A 116 10.85 4.81 1.77
CA LEU A 116 9.65 3.98 1.72
C LEU A 116 8.55 4.47 2.67
N GLN A 117 8.93 5.01 3.83
CA GLN A 117 7.98 5.59 4.78
C GLN A 117 7.42 6.91 4.25
N GLU A 118 8.24 7.72 3.61
CA GLU A 118 7.81 8.94 2.91
C GLU A 118 6.86 8.62 1.76
N GLU A 119 7.21 7.64 0.91
CA GLU A 119 6.35 7.16 -0.18
C GLU A 119 5.03 6.58 0.34
N LEU A 120 5.05 5.81 1.44
CA LEU A 120 3.83 5.27 2.04
C LEU A 120 2.93 6.38 2.58
N ASN A 121 3.50 7.39 3.24
CA ASN A 121 2.76 8.53 3.73
C ASN A 121 2.18 9.38 2.59
N ALA A 122 2.95 9.58 1.52
CA ALA A 122 2.48 10.24 0.30
C ALA A 122 1.35 9.45 -0.36
N PHE A 123 1.48 8.13 -0.46
CA PHE A 123 0.45 7.25 -1.01
C PHE A 123 -0.84 7.29 -0.18
N LYS A 124 -0.75 7.15 1.15
CA LYS A 124 -1.91 7.26 2.05
C LYS A 124 -2.60 8.61 1.91
N THR A 125 -1.83 9.68 1.81
CA THR A 125 -2.35 11.03 1.59
C THR A 125 -3.08 11.12 0.23
N ALA A 126 -2.45 10.66 -0.86
CA ALA A 126 -3.06 10.67 -2.19
C ALA A 126 -4.33 9.81 -2.25
N GLN A 127 -4.33 8.65 -1.61
CA GLN A 127 -5.48 7.76 -1.55
C GLN A 127 -6.65 8.39 -0.77
N SER A 128 -6.36 9.06 0.35
CA SER A 128 -7.35 9.81 1.12
C SER A 128 -7.95 10.96 0.29
N GLN A 129 -7.12 11.68 -0.46
CA GLN A 129 -7.59 12.74 -1.35
C GLN A 129 -8.49 12.19 -2.46
N LYS A 130 -8.09 11.07 -3.07
CA LYS A 130 -8.87 10.40 -4.11
C LYS A 130 -10.21 9.90 -3.59
N SER A 131 -10.25 9.28 -2.41
CA SER A 131 -11.51 8.79 -1.83
C SER A 131 -12.44 9.94 -1.45
N ALA A 132 -11.92 11.07 -0.96
CA ALA A 132 -12.73 12.24 -0.66
C ALA A 132 -13.43 12.80 -1.91
N VAL A 133 -12.69 12.98 -3.00
CA VAL A 133 -13.26 13.48 -4.28
C VAL A 133 -14.24 12.47 -4.87
N ALA A 134 -13.90 11.17 -4.88
CA ALA A 134 -14.79 10.13 -5.40
C ALA A 134 -16.13 10.07 -4.66
N ALA A 135 -16.11 10.22 -3.32
CA ALA A 135 -17.34 10.26 -2.53
C ALA A 135 -18.21 11.49 -2.86
N LEU A 136 -17.60 12.63 -3.15
CA LEU A 136 -18.32 13.83 -3.60
C LEU A 136 -18.93 13.61 -5.00
N ASP A 137 -18.17 13.06 -5.93
CA ASP A 137 -18.63 12.78 -7.30
C ASP A 137 -19.81 11.79 -7.28
N GLU A 138 -19.71 10.72 -6.48
CA GLU A 138 -20.78 9.75 -6.29
C GLU A 138 -22.03 10.38 -5.68
N LEU A 139 -21.87 11.21 -4.64
CA LEU A 139 -22.99 11.93 -4.04
C LEU A 139 -23.68 12.83 -5.07
N LYS A 140 -22.92 13.61 -5.85
CA LYS A 140 -23.48 14.48 -6.89
C LYS A 140 -24.23 13.67 -7.96
N ALA A 141 -23.72 12.50 -8.33
CA ALA A 141 -24.32 11.65 -9.35
C ALA A 141 -25.57 10.90 -8.86
N THR A 142 -25.63 10.54 -7.58
CA THR A 142 -26.69 9.68 -7.03
C THR A 142 -27.79 10.44 -6.32
N TRP A 143 -27.50 11.61 -5.74
CA TRP A 143 -28.47 12.36 -4.96
C TRP A 143 -29.52 13.04 -5.84
N ASP A 144 -30.80 12.69 -5.65
CA ASP A 144 -31.88 13.18 -6.53
C ASP A 144 -32.06 14.70 -6.49
N TYR A 145 -31.84 15.34 -5.33
CA TYR A 145 -31.81 16.80 -5.25
C TYR A 145 -30.70 17.41 -6.12
N ALA A 146 -29.52 16.79 -6.19
CA ALA A 146 -28.44 17.27 -7.03
C ALA A 146 -28.76 17.17 -8.53
N LYS A 147 -29.57 16.18 -8.92
CA LYS A 147 -30.05 16.01 -10.31
C LYS A 147 -31.19 16.98 -10.64
N GLY A 148 -32.12 17.19 -9.71
CA GLY A 148 -33.26 18.10 -9.89
C GLY A 148 -32.88 19.57 -9.96
N TYR A 149 -31.73 19.94 -9.36
CA TYR A 149 -31.23 21.31 -9.28
C TYR A 149 -29.77 21.38 -9.75
N PRO A 150 -29.51 21.20 -11.07
CA PRO A 150 -28.16 21.05 -11.60
C PRO A 150 -27.29 22.30 -11.41
N ASP A 151 -27.85 23.50 -11.53
CA ASP A 151 -27.11 24.76 -11.36
C ASP A 151 -26.66 24.97 -9.91
N GLU A 152 -27.53 24.67 -8.94
CA GLU A 152 -27.20 24.71 -7.51
C GLU A 152 -26.20 23.64 -7.13
N SER A 153 -26.38 22.44 -7.68
CA SER A 153 -25.47 21.31 -7.52
C SER A 153 -24.08 21.64 -8.05
N GLU A 154 -23.97 22.18 -9.27
CA GLU A 154 -22.69 22.54 -9.87
C GLU A 154 -21.99 23.65 -9.08
N TYR A 155 -22.72 24.68 -8.65
CA TYR A 155 -22.14 25.71 -7.81
C TYR A 155 -21.65 25.18 -6.46
N ALA A 156 -22.46 24.35 -5.79
CA ALA A 156 -22.10 23.76 -4.51
C ALA A 156 -20.86 22.87 -4.65
N TYR A 157 -20.76 22.13 -5.75
CA TYR A 157 -19.59 21.33 -6.09
C TYR A 157 -18.34 22.20 -6.28
N ASN A 158 -18.45 23.25 -7.10
CA ASN A 158 -17.35 24.18 -7.37
C ASN A 158 -16.88 24.92 -6.10
N MET A 159 -17.81 25.30 -5.21
CA MET A 159 -17.46 25.91 -3.93
C MET A 159 -16.74 24.92 -3.01
N ALA A 160 -17.27 23.70 -2.87
CA ALA A 160 -16.67 22.66 -2.04
C ALA A 160 -15.26 22.29 -2.54
N MET A 161 -15.10 22.07 -3.86
CA MET A 161 -13.81 21.79 -4.49
C MET A 161 -12.85 22.99 -4.44
N GLY A 162 -13.37 24.22 -4.57
CA GLY A 162 -12.58 25.44 -4.45
C GLY A 162 -11.96 25.58 -3.05
N ILE A 163 -12.75 25.38 -2.00
CA ILE A 163 -12.24 25.39 -0.61
C ILE A 163 -11.26 24.23 -0.41
N TYR A 164 -11.65 23.03 -0.82
CA TYR A 164 -10.81 21.83 -0.70
C TYR A 164 -9.43 22.02 -1.31
N ASN A 165 -9.35 22.55 -2.53
CA ASN A 165 -8.09 22.87 -3.18
C ASN A 165 -7.35 24.03 -2.48
N GLY A 166 -8.08 25.07 -2.04
CA GLY A 166 -7.51 26.24 -1.38
C GLY A 166 -6.88 25.95 -0.01
N ILE A 167 -7.39 24.96 0.73
CA ILE A 167 -6.83 24.53 2.03
C ILE A 167 -5.81 23.39 1.92
N GLY A 168 -5.37 23.06 0.69
CA GLY A 168 -4.37 22.01 0.46
C GLY A 168 -4.91 20.58 0.53
N LYS A 169 -6.18 20.37 0.18
CA LYS A 169 -6.82 19.04 0.06
C LYS A 169 -6.85 18.22 1.35
N THR A 170 -7.07 18.91 2.47
CA THR A 170 -6.99 18.33 3.82
C THR A 170 -8.30 17.79 4.37
N TRP A 171 -9.44 18.10 3.75
CA TRP A 171 -10.74 17.58 4.20
C TRP A 171 -10.92 16.09 3.92
N THR A 172 -11.60 15.43 4.86
CA THR A 172 -12.11 14.07 4.67
C THR A 172 -13.28 14.03 3.69
N ALA A 173 -13.64 12.83 3.22
CA ALA A 173 -14.84 12.63 2.41
C ALA A 173 -16.11 13.20 3.07
N GLU A 174 -16.27 13.01 4.38
CA GLU A 174 -17.41 13.53 5.14
C GLU A 174 -17.43 15.06 5.19
N GLN A 175 -16.29 15.70 5.46
CA GLN A 175 -16.20 17.16 5.50
C GLN A 175 -16.47 17.78 4.13
N LEU A 176 -15.92 17.17 3.07
CA LEU A 176 -16.11 17.64 1.70
C LEU A 176 -17.57 17.50 1.23
N THR A 177 -18.18 16.34 1.46
CA THR A 177 -19.60 16.09 1.14
C THR A 177 -20.55 16.90 2.00
N ALA A 178 -20.22 17.15 3.27
CA ALA A 178 -21.00 18.02 4.15
C ALA A 178 -20.98 19.48 3.65
N LYS A 179 -19.81 20.00 3.25
CA LYS A 179 -19.73 21.36 2.69
C LYS A 179 -20.54 21.50 1.40
N TYR A 180 -20.49 20.47 0.55
CA TYR A 180 -21.32 20.41 -0.65
C TYR A 180 -22.81 20.46 -0.30
N LYS A 181 -23.29 19.61 0.62
CA LYS A 181 -24.69 19.61 1.08
C LYS A 181 -25.10 20.94 1.72
N GLU A 182 -24.27 21.50 2.59
CA GLU A 182 -24.51 22.79 3.23
C GLU A 182 -24.72 23.90 2.19
N THR A 183 -23.78 24.02 1.25
CA THR A 183 -23.82 25.06 0.20
C THR A 183 -25.02 24.86 -0.73
N PHE A 184 -25.33 23.62 -1.08
CA PHE A 184 -26.51 23.28 -1.88
C PHE A 184 -27.80 23.67 -1.14
N ASN A 185 -27.95 23.22 0.11
CA ASN A 185 -29.12 23.47 0.95
C ASN A 185 -29.37 24.97 1.15
N GLU A 186 -28.31 25.76 1.36
CA GLU A 186 -28.43 27.21 1.49
C GLU A 186 -29.01 27.85 0.21
N ARG A 187 -28.59 27.38 -0.96
CA ARG A 187 -29.05 27.93 -2.25
C ARG A 187 -30.48 27.54 -2.57
N VAL A 188 -30.81 26.25 -2.48
CA VAL A 188 -32.17 25.80 -2.76
C VAL A 188 -33.15 26.28 -1.69
N GLY A 189 -32.69 26.43 -0.44
CA GLY A 189 -33.46 27.04 0.64
C GLY A 189 -33.86 28.49 0.36
N LYS A 190 -33.00 29.28 -0.30
CA LYS A 190 -33.36 30.63 -0.78
C LYS A 190 -34.47 30.62 -1.83
N LYS A 191 -34.71 29.48 -2.48
CA LYS A 191 -35.83 29.24 -3.41
C LYS A 191 -37.03 28.55 -2.75
N GLY A 192 -37.00 28.35 -1.43
CA GLY A 192 -38.09 27.71 -0.67
C GLY A 192 -38.08 26.19 -0.70
N ILE A 193 -37.00 25.54 -1.18
CA ILE A 193 -36.88 24.09 -1.27
C ILE A 193 -36.34 23.53 0.05
N ASP A 194 -37.01 22.52 0.59
CA ASP A 194 -36.66 21.86 1.85
C ASP A 194 -36.04 20.47 1.59
N THR A 195 -34.72 20.40 1.64
CA THR A 195 -33.96 19.17 1.34
C THR A 195 -33.97 18.14 2.47
N THR A 196 -34.65 18.42 3.59
CA THR A 196 -34.86 17.45 4.67
C THR A 196 -36.01 16.48 4.35
N LYS A 197 -36.85 16.83 3.37
CA LYS A 197 -37.94 15.98 2.89
C LYS A 197 -37.46 15.10 1.73
N PRO A 198 -38.15 13.97 1.45
CA PRO A 198 -37.92 13.21 0.23
C PRO A 198 -37.99 14.14 -0.98
N PHE A 199 -37.14 13.89 -1.99
CA PHE A 199 -37.15 14.68 -3.22
C PHE A 199 -38.55 14.60 -3.85
N GLN A 200 -39.23 15.74 -3.89
CA GLN A 200 -40.47 15.87 -4.63
C GLN A 200 -40.07 16.35 -6.02
N SER A 201 -40.04 15.42 -6.98
CA SER A 201 -39.90 15.77 -8.39
C SER A 201 -41.05 16.72 -8.72
N ASP A 202 -40.74 17.99 -8.99
CA ASP A 202 -41.74 19.00 -9.35
C ASP A 202 -42.20 18.79 -10.80
N GLY A 203 -42.55 17.55 -11.17
CA GLY A 203 -43.08 17.14 -12.48
C GLY A 203 -42.30 17.53 -13.74
N GLY A 204 -41.22 18.32 -13.64
CA GLY A 204 -40.53 18.98 -14.74
C GLY A 204 -39.27 18.26 -15.19
N ALA A 205 -38.87 17.21 -14.47
CA ALA A 205 -37.81 16.31 -14.88
C ALA A 205 -38.41 15.08 -15.59
N GLY A 206 -38.79 15.28 -16.86
CA GLY A 206 -38.89 14.23 -17.87
C GLY A 206 -39.85 13.08 -17.58
N ASP A 207 -41.15 13.31 -17.76
CA ASP A 207 -41.95 12.26 -18.38
C ASP A 207 -41.61 12.31 -19.88
N GLY A 208 -40.84 11.32 -20.33
CA GLY A 208 -40.38 11.20 -21.72
C GLY A 208 -41.49 10.80 -22.67
N ASN A 209 -42.63 11.50 -22.64
CA ASN A 209 -43.51 11.53 -23.80
C ASN A 209 -42.94 12.59 -24.75
N LEU A 210 -41.85 12.23 -25.44
CA LEU A 210 -41.45 12.95 -26.64
C LEU A 210 -42.69 13.01 -27.52
N ASP A 211 -43.14 14.21 -27.88
CA ASP A 211 -44.21 14.37 -28.85
C ASP A 211 -43.71 13.87 -30.21
N MET A 212 -43.90 12.57 -30.44
CA MET A 212 -43.48 11.89 -31.66
C MET A 212 -44.52 12.08 -32.78
N SER A 213 -45.55 12.92 -32.58
CA SER A 213 -46.60 13.14 -33.59
C SER A 213 -46.03 13.65 -34.93
N GLU A 214 -44.94 14.42 -34.87
CA GLU A 214 -44.24 14.94 -36.05
C GLU A 214 -43.43 13.84 -36.76
N TRP A 215 -42.82 12.94 -35.99
CA TRP A 215 -42.11 11.77 -36.51
C TRP A 215 -43.09 10.72 -37.07
N GLU A 216 -44.21 10.46 -36.39
CA GLU A 216 -45.27 9.55 -36.83
C GLU A 216 -45.96 10.06 -38.11
N SER A 217 -46.21 11.38 -38.21
CA SER A 217 -46.71 11.98 -39.46
C SER A 217 -45.70 11.80 -40.60
N SER A 218 -44.41 12.02 -40.33
CA SER A 218 -43.35 11.85 -41.33
C SER A 218 -43.19 10.38 -41.77
N MET A 219 -43.33 9.43 -40.84
CA MET A 219 -43.30 7.99 -41.15
C MET A 219 -44.52 7.57 -41.98
N LYS A 220 -45.70 8.12 -41.69
CA LYS A 220 -46.92 7.86 -42.44
C LYS A 220 -46.86 8.41 -43.87
N ASP A 221 -46.29 9.60 -44.06
CA ASP A 221 -46.04 10.18 -45.39
C ASP A 221 -45.03 9.35 -46.21
N LEU A 222 -44.11 8.66 -45.54
CA LEU A 222 -43.17 7.72 -46.16
C LEU A 222 -43.76 6.31 -46.37
N GLY A 223 -45.05 6.12 -46.10
CA GLY A 223 -45.76 4.86 -46.32
C GLY A 223 -45.44 3.76 -45.30
N TRP A 224 -44.88 4.12 -44.15
CA TRP A 224 -44.60 3.19 -43.06
C TRP A 224 -45.81 3.11 -42.12
N GLU A 225 -46.45 1.94 -42.04
CA GLU A 225 -47.49 1.67 -41.03
C GLU A 225 -46.85 0.97 -39.83
N VAL A 226 -46.98 1.55 -38.64
CA VAL A 226 -46.55 0.93 -37.39
C VAL A 226 -47.43 -0.31 -37.13
N PRO A 227 -46.86 -1.50 -36.88
CA PRO A 227 -47.66 -2.69 -36.56
C PRO A 227 -48.49 -2.43 -35.31
N LYS A 228 -49.79 -2.73 -35.38
CA LYS A 228 -50.65 -2.71 -34.18
C LYS A 228 -50.29 -3.90 -33.31
N ASP A 229 -49.69 -3.65 -32.16
CA ASP A 229 -49.59 -4.66 -31.10
C ASP A 229 -51.00 -4.98 -30.59
N ASN A 230 -51.32 -6.27 -30.52
CA ASN A 230 -52.58 -6.82 -29.96
C ASN A 230 -52.61 -6.69 -28.44
#